data_AF-A0A2G5UD27-F1
#
_entry.id   AF-A0A2G5UD27-F1
#
_cell.length_a   1.000
_cell.length_b   1.000
_cell.length_c   1.000
_cell.angle_alpha   90.00
_cell.angle_beta   90.00
_cell.angle_gamma   90.00
#
_symmetry.space_group_name_H-M   'P 1'
#
loop_
_entity.id
_entity.type
_entity.pdbx_description
1 polymer ?
#
loop_
_entity_poly.entity_id
_entity_poly.type
_entity_poly.pdbx_seq_one_letter_code
_entity_poly.pdbx_strand_id
1 'polypeptide(L)'
;MAAGLYILGFREAAHRLMKPFTWGEHFIELNKELLDLYAACNTPEEVIKAQNEYLERIDKEREEHSRDIDLPPSSSEEEEDEEEAE
;
A
#
# COMPACT_ATOMS: atom_id res chain seq x y z
N MET A 1 7.86 3.21 -13.31
CA MET A 1 8.83 2.36 -14.05
C MET A 1 9.70 1.49 -13.13
N ALA A 2 10.33 2.03 -12.07
CA ALA A 2 11.19 1.23 -11.18
C ALA A 2 10.48 0.04 -10.51
N ALA A 3 9.26 0.23 -9.98
CA ALA A 3 8.45 -0.86 -9.42
C ALA A 3 8.20 -1.98 -10.44
N GLY A 4 7.81 -1.63 -11.67
CA GLY A 4 7.61 -2.62 -12.74
C GLY A 4 8.88 -3.40 -13.08
N LEU A 5 10.04 -2.73 -13.14
CA LEU A 5 11.33 -3.41 -13.33
C LEU A 5 11.64 -4.37 -12.18
N TYR A 6 11.36 -3.97 -10.94
CA TYR A 6 11.58 -4.82 -9.76
C TYR A 6 10.68 -6.07 -9.80
N ILE A 7 9.38 -5.88 -10.05
CA ILE A 7 8.38 -6.96 -10.10
C ILE A 7 8.70 -7.97 -11.20
N LEU A 8 9.18 -7.49 -12.36
CA LEU A 8 9.61 -8.35 -13.48
C LEU A 8 10.99 -9.01 -13.26
N GLY A 9 11.59 -8.87 -12.08
CA GLY A 9 12.89 -9.48 -11.73
C GLY A 9 14.13 -8.68 -12.13
N PHE A 10 13.98 -7.53 -12.78
CA PHE A 10 15.08 -6.63 -13.16
C PHE A 10 15.48 -5.69 -12.02
N ARG A 11 15.76 -6.25 -10.83
CA ARG A 11 16.03 -5.49 -9.59
C ARG A 11 17.17 -4.49 -9.77
N GLU A 12 18.30 -4.92 -10.35
CA GLU A 12 19.44 -4.05 -10.63
C GLU A 12 19.12 -2.88 -11.57
N ALA A 13 18.22 -3.10 -12.54
CA ALA A 13 17.76 -2.02 -13.42
C ALA A 13 16.86 -1.04 -12.65
N ALA A 14 16.03 -1.52 -11.74
CA ALA A 14 15.23 -0.67 -10.86
C ALA A 14 16.12 0.22 -9.97
N HIS A 15 17.15 -0.33 -9.31
CA HIS A 15 18.10 0.46 -8.50
C HIS A 15 18.86 1.48 -9.35
N ARG A 16 19.39 1.07 -10.52
CA ARG A 16 20.08 2.02 -11.43
C ARG A 16 19.17 3.14 -11.91
N LEU A 17 17.90 2.84 -12.19
CA LEU A 17 16.91 3.84 -12.59
C LEU A 17 16.64 4.85 -11.47
N MET A 18 16.66 4.41 -10.22
CA MET A 18 16.37 5.25 -9.06
C MET A 18 17.59 6.03 -8.55
N LYS A 19 18.81 5.61 -8.89
CA LYS A 19 20.08 6.21 -8.45
C LYS A 19 20.20 7.74 -8.59
N PRO A 20 19.67 8.41 -9.65
CA PRO A 20 19.74 9.87 -9.75
C PRO A 20 18.87 10.62 -8.74
N PHE A 21 17.90 9.95 -8.12
CA PHE A 21 16.98 10.55 -7.16
C PHE A 21 17.49 10.33 -5.73
N THR A 22 17.57 11.40 -4.94
CA THR A 22 18.04 11.35 -3.55
C THR A 22 17.21 10.43 -2.65
N TRP A 23 15.93 10.27 -2.95
CA TRP A 23 14.99 9.37 -2.27
C TRP A 23 14.85 8.00 -2.96
N GLY A 24 15.60 7.76 -4.03
CA GLY A 24 15.37 6.63 -4.92
C GLY A 24 15.60 5.26 -4.28
N GLU A 25 16.65 5.12 -3.49
CA GLU A 25 16.88 3.89 -2.71
C GLU A 25 15.78 3.68 -1.66
N HIS A 26 15.36 4.77 -0.99
CA HIS A 26 14.31 4.68 0.02
C HIS A 26 12.95 4.31 -0.57
N PHE A 27 12.65 4.69 -1.82
CA PHE A 27 11.45 4.20 -2.52
C PHE A 27 11.42 2.68 -2.62
N ILE A 28 12.55 2.05 -2.94
CA ILE A 28 12.63 0.58 -3.03
C ILE A 28 12.57 -0.05 -1.63
N GLU A 29 13.28 0.53 -0.67
CA GLU A 29 13.28 0.07 0.73
C GLU A 29 11.89 0.11 1.36
N LEU A 30 11.21 1.26 1.27
CA LEU A 30 9.89 1.50 1.84
C LEU A 30 8.83 0.53 1.27
N ASN A 31 8.94 0.20 -0.02
CA ASN A 31 7.98 -0.66 -0.70
C ASN A 31 8.46 -2.12 -0.83
N LYS A 32 9.55 -2.50 -0.17
CA LYS A 32 10.23 -3.78 -0.41
C LYS A 32 9.30 -4.98 -0.22
N GLU A 33 8.49 -4.98 0.84
CA GLU A 33 7.54 -6.06 1.10
C GLU A 33 6.55 -6.25 -0.05
N LEU A 34 5.88 -5.18 -0.49
CA LEU A 34 4.94 -5.23 -1.61
C LEU A 34 5.62 -5.57 -2.93
N LEU A 35 6.82 -5.03 -3.18
CA LEU A 35 7.58 -5.31 -4.38
C LEU A 35 8.02 -6.78 -4.45
N ASP A 36 8.44 -7.36 -3.33
CA ASP A 36 8.79 -8.78 -3.23
C ASP A 36 7.54 -9.67 -3.36
N LEU A 37 6.41 -9.28 -2.75
CA LEU A 37 5.12 -9.98 -2.86
C LEU A 37 4.63 -10.03 -4.30
N TYR A 38 4.61 -8.89 -5.00
CA TYR A 38 4.20 -8.82 -6.39
C TYR A 38 5.18 -9.53 -7.33
N ALA A 39 6.48 -9.51 -7.05
CA ALA A 39 7.48 -10.24 -7.84
C ALA A 39 7.31 -11.77 -7.76
N ALA A 40 6.62 -12.29 -6.73
CA ALA A 40 6.31 -13.71 -6.60
C ALA A 40 5.04 -14.14 -7.35
N CYS A 41 4.23 -13.18 -7.82
CA CYS A 41 2.99 -13.45 -8.56
C CYS A 41 3.27 -13.74 -10.04
N ASN A 42 2.54 -14.70 -10.60
CA ASN A 42 2.68 -15.15 -11.99
C ASN A 42 1.49 -14.73 -12.86
N THR A 43 0.35 -14.40 -12.24
CA THR A 43 -0.85 -13.97 -12.96
C THR A 43 -1.39 -12.64 -12.42
N PRO A 44 -2.14 -11.88 -13.23
CA PRO A 44 -2.81 -10.67 -12.77
C PRO A 44 -3.74 -10.92 -11.56
N GLU A 45 -4.42 -12.07 -11.55
CA GLU A 45 -5.33 -12.45 -10.46
C GLU A 45 -4.58 -12.66 -9.14
N GLU A 46 -3.38 -13.26 -9.18
CA GLU A 46 -2.51 -13.40 -8.01
C GLU A 46 -2.07 -12.04 -7.46
N VAL A 47 -1.72 -11.08 -8.33
CA VAL A 47 -1.36 -9.72 -7.92
C VAL A 47 -2.52 -9.02 -7.21
N ILE A 48 -3.73 -9.10 -7.78
CA ILE A 48 -4.93 -8.48 -7.19
C ILE A 48 -5.27 -9.12 -5.85
N LYS A 49 -5.18 -10.46 -5.76
CA LYS A 49 -5.40 -11.18 -4.50
C LYS A 49 -4.40 -10.73 -3.43
N ALA A 50 -3.11 -10.69 -3.76
CA ALA A 50 -2.05 -10.27 -2.85
C ALA A 50 -2.24 -8.82 -2.37
N GLN A 51 -2.69 -7.93 -3.26
CA GLN A 51 -3.02 -6.55 -2.89
C GLN A 51 -4.16 -6.48 -1.87
N ASN A 52 -5.26 -7.19 -2.12
CA ASN A 52 -6.42 -7.18 -1.23
C ASN A 52 -6.07 -7.75 0.15
N GLU A 53 -5.35 -8.87 0.21
CA GLU A 53 -4.89 -9.46 1.48
C GLU A 53 -3.99 -8.50 2.26
N TYR A 54 -3.12 -7.75 1.59
CA TYR A 54 -2.26 -6.75 2.22
C TYR A 54 -3.05 -5.57 2.77
N LEU A 55 -4.06 -5.07 2.03
CA LEU A 55 -4.93 -3.99 2.48
C LEU A 55 -5.80 -4.42 3.68
N GLU A 56 -6.39 -5.62 3.63
CA GLU A 56 -7.15 -6.19 4.75
C GLU A 56 -6.29 -6.32 6.01
N ARG A 57 -5.01 -6.68 5.86
CA ARG A 57 -4.06 -6.73 6.98
C ARG A 57 -3.84 -5.35 7.60
N ILE A 58 -3.64 -4.32 6.77
CA ILE A 58 -3.47 -2.93 7.25
C ILE A 58 -4.72 -2.44 7.97
N ASP A 59 -5.91 -2.69 7.41
CA ASP A 59 -7.16 -2.26 8.03
C ASP A 59 -7.35 -2.92 9.40
N LYS A 60 -7.06 -4.21 9.50
CA LYS A 60 -7.09 -4.93 10.78
C LYS A 60 -6.06 -4.40 11.79
N GLU A 61 -4.84 -4.12 11.36
CA GLU A 61 -3.80 -3.54 12.22
C GLU A 61 -4.21 -2.14 12.71
N ARG A 62 -4.86 -1.34 11.85
CA ARG A 62 -5.40 -0.02 12.21
C ARG A 62 -6.52 -0.14 13.23
N GLU A 63 -7.46 -1.06 13.05
CA GLU A 63 -8.55 -1.32 14.00
C GLU A 63 -8.02 -1.80 15.36
N GLU A 64 -7.02 -2.68 15.36
CA GLU A 64 -6.32 -3.14 16.55
C GLU A 64 -5.67 -1.97 17.30
N HIS A 65 -4.90 -1.13 16.62
CA HIS A 65 -4.26 0.03 17.22
C HIS A 65 -5.23 1.15 17.64
N SER A 66 -6.35 1.32 16.93
CA SER A 66 -7.40 2.28 17.27
C SER A 66 -8.06 1.94 18.61
N ARG A 67 -8.25 0.64 18.90
CA ARG A 67 -8.83 0.17 20.17
C ARG A 67 -7.95 0.47 21.39
N ASP A 68 -6.64 0.62 21.19
CA ASP A 68 -5.68 0.87 22.26
C ASP A 68 -5.52 2.37 22.59
N ILE A 69 -6.07 3.27 21.76
CA ILE A 69 -5.96 4.71 21.94
C ILE A 69 -7.35 5.27 22.28
N ASP A 70 -7.51 5.80 23.50
CA ASP A 70 -8.70 6.56 23.93
C ASP A 70 -8.69 7.96 23.28
N LEU A 71 -8.77 7.98 21.95
CA LEU A 71 -8.87 9.21 21.17
C LEU A 71 -10.33 9.69 21.25
N PRO A 72 -10.59 10.97 21.57
CA PRO A 72 -11.93 11.51 21.40
C PRO A 72 -12.39 11.31 19.95
N PRO A 73 -13.70 11.10 19.71
CA PRO A 73 -14.21 10.94 18.35
C PRO A 73 -13.75 12.11 17.48
N SER A 74 -13.16 11.81 16.33
CA SER A 74 -12.80 12.83 15.34
C SER A 74 -14.11 13.42 14.81
N SER A 75 -14.36 14.70 15.05
CA SER A 75 -15.58 15.43 14.63
C SER A 75 -15.70 15.64 13.12
N SER A 76 -15.21 14.71 12.29
CA SER A 76 -15.23 14.80 10.83
C SER A 76 -15.93 13.62 10.16
N GLU A 77 -16.65 12.79 10.93
CA GLU A 77 -17.55 11.74 10.43
C GLU A 77 -19.02 12.04 10.78
N GLU A 78 -19.41 13.32 10.85
CA GLU A 78 -20.81 13.76 10.95
C GLU A 78 -21.17 14.71 9.79
N GLU A 79 -21.00 14.26 8.55
CA GLU A 79 -21.75 14.82 7.40
C GLU A 79 -22.09 13.68 6.42
N GLU A 80 -22.95 12.74 6.85
CA GLU A 80 -23.69 11.86 5.94
C GLU A 80 -25.20 11.97 6.20
N ASP A 81 -25.90 12.43 5.15
CA ASP A 81 -27.32 12.27 4.82
C ASP A 81 -28.41 13.01 5.64
N GLU A 82 -28.66 14.28 5.27
CA GLU A 82 -30.01 14.88 5.29
C GLU A 82 -30.32 15.54 3.92
N GLU A 83 -30.67 14.74 2.91
CA GLU A 83 -31.60 15.19 1.86
C GLU A 83 -32.83 14.27 1.88
N GLU A 84 -33.76 14.62 2.77
CA GLU A 84 -35.12 14.09 2.81
C GLU A 84 -35.85 14.46 1.51
N ALA A 85 -36.59 13.49 0.97
CA ALA A 85 -37.36 13.60 -0.26
C ALA A 85 -38.49 14.65 -0.16
N GLU A 86 -38.62 15.50 -1.18
CA GLU A 86 -39.92 16.04 -1.66
C GLU A 86 -40.05 15.88 -3.19
#